data_AF-A0A1H7QE01-F1
#
_entry.id   AF-A0A1H7QE01-F1
#
_cell.length_a   1.000
_cell.length_b   1.000
_cell.length_c   1.000
_cell.angle_alpha   90.00
_cell.angle_beta   90.00
_cell.angle_gamma   90.00
#
_symmetry.space_group_name_H-M   'P 1'
#
loop_
_entity.id
_entity.type
_entity.pdbx_description
1 polymer ?
#
loop_
_entity_poly.entity_id
_entity_poly.type
_entity_poly.pdbx_seq_one_letter_code
_entity_poly.pdbx_strand_id
1 'polypeptide(L)'
;MAVIGEHLRMPELQRLGLSAPLMQLAAGQCIHEAFRGSCLGPPFYAYRGAGVPEGPTLVPLWDHGSRVCGLRETAGGLEFIEFSIEDPAGFERVAGTEQGFWATRFDFLYECELPDETLREAAARVGFRFLERHLAQREAAEEQLGGFSSHRAWLRELVAGIDRDAAGTAA
;
A
#
# COMPACT_ATOMS: atom_id res chain seq x y z
N MET A 1 16.89 0.62 14.51
CA MET A 1 16.63 1.63 13.46
C MET A 1 15.31 2.32 13.76
N ALA A 2 15.11 3.56 13.31
CA ALA A 2 14.06 4.42 13.86
C ALA A 2 12.80 4.42 12.99
N VAL A 3 11.65 4.22 13.65
CA VAL A 3 10.38 4.74 13.16
C VAL A 3 10.42 6.25 13.35
N ILE A 4 9.95 7.01 12.35
CA ILE A 4 9.82 8.46 12.51
C ILE A 4 8.94 8.76 13.72
N GLY A 5 9.32 9.77 14.52
CA GLY A 5 8.51 10.18 15.67
C GLY A 5 7.05 10.46 15.28
N GLU A 6 6.11 9.99 16.08
CA GLU A 6 4.66 10.04 15.77
C GLU A 6 4.17 11.45 15.37
N HIS A 7 4.65 12.47 16.08
CA HIS A 7 4.34 13.89 15.83
C HIS A 7 4.90 14.44 14.49
N LEU A 8 5.88 13.76 13.88
CA LEU A 8 6.49 14.14 12.60
C LEU A 8 5.93 13.34 11.42
N ARG A 9 5.12 12.30 11.68
CA ARG A 9 4.62 11.36 10.66
C ARG A 9 3.87 12.06 9.53
N MET A 10 2.87 12.89 9.87
CA MET A 10 2.05 13.56 8.85
C MET A 10 2.82 14.62 8.05
N PRO A 11 3.63 15.50 8.68
CA PRO A 11 4.54 16.39 7.94
C PRO A 11 5.48 15.64 6.99
N GLU A 12 6.00 14.48 7.42
CA GLU A 12 6.90 13.70 6.59
C GLU A 12 6.18 13.05 5.40
N LEU A 13 4.98 12.51 5.61
CA LEU A 13 4.15 12.01 4.51
C LEU A 13 3.88 13.11 3.46
N GLN A 14 3.64 14.34 3.92
CA GLN A 14 3.50 15.48 3.03
C GLN A 14 4.80 15.79 2.27
N ARG A 15 5.93 15.82 2.96
CA ARG A 15 7.26 16.06 2.35
C ARG A 15 7.59 15.03 1.27
N LEU A 16 7.22 13.78 1.50
CA LEU A 16 7.41 12.66 0.57
C LEU A 16 6.45 12.69 -0.63
N GLY A 17 5.52 13.66 -0.69
CA GLY A 17 4.66 13.89 -1.85
C GLY A 17 3.46 12.95 -1.96
N LEU A 18 2.99 12.39 -0.85
CA LEU A 18 1.85 11.48 -0.84
C LEU A 18 0.55 12.23 -1.13
N SER A 19 -0.37 11.57 -1.81
CA SER A 19 -1.65 12.17 -2.18
C SER A 19 -2.49 12.53 -0.94
N ALA A 20 -3.35 13.54 -1.08
CA ALA A 20 -4.27 13.93 -0.01
C ALA A 20 -5.16 12.76 0.47
N PRO A 21 -5.76 11.93 -0.41
CA PRO A 21 -6.51 10.74 0.02
C PRO A 21 -5.68 9.75 0.87
N LEU A 22 -4.44 9.46 0.46
CA LEU A 22 -3.58 8.56 1.23
C LEU A 22 -3.24 9.15 2.61
N MET A 23 -2.95 10.45 2.66
CA MET A 23 -2.71 11.16 3.91
C MET A 23 -3.95 11.16 4.82
N GLN A 24 -5.16 11.34 4.28
CA GLN A 24 -6.40 11.27 5.05
C GLN A 24 -6.59 9.88 5.68
N LEU A 25 -6.40 8.81 4.90
CA LEU A 25 -6.45 7.45 5.40
C LEU A 25 -5.39 7.18 6.48
N ALA A 26 -4.15 7.61 6.25
CA ALA A 26 -3.06 7.50 7.23
C ALA A 26 -3.35 8.29 8.52
N ALA A 27 -4.09 9.40 8.45
CA ALA A 27 -4.54 10.18 9.59
C ALA A 27 -5.75 9.57 10.33
N GLY A 28 -6.27 8.44 9.86
CA GLY A 28 -7.42 7.77 10.46
C GLY A 28 -8.78 8.18 9.89
N GLN A 29 -8.81 8.93 8.79
CA GLN A 29 -10.05 9.40 8.17
C GLN A 29 -10.54 8.40 7.13
N CYS A 30 -11.67 7.75 7.41
CA CYS A 30 -12.31 6.83 6.48
C CYS A 30 -13.01 7.60 5.34
N ILE A 31 -12.37 7.70 4.18
CA ILE A 31 -12.91 8.41 3.01
C ILE A 31 -13.81 7.54 2.11
N HIS A 32 -13.81 6.22 2.34
CA HIS A 32 -14.67 5.24 1.68
C HIS A 32 -14.77 3.96 2.53
N GLU A 33 -15.91 3.28 2.54
CA GLU A 33 -16.12 2.11 3.41
C GLU A 33 -15.17 0.94 3.12
N ALA A 34 -14.78 0.77 1.85
CA ALA A 34 -13.79 -0.22 1.42
C ALA A 34 -12.45 -0.10 2.17
N PHE A 35 -12.11 1.09 2.68
CA PHE A 35 -10.86 1.33 3.40
C PHE A 35 -11.00 1.32 4.91
N ARG A 36 -12.14 0.89 5.47
CA ARG A 36 -12.36 0.86 6.93
C ARG A 36 -11.26 0.07 7.67
N GLY A 37 -10.72 -0.98 7.07
CA GLY A 37 -9.61 -1.77 7.60
C GLY A 37 -8.21 -1.17 7.37
N SER A 38 -8.11 -0.07 6.61
CA SER A 38 -6.87 0.60 6.20
C SER A 38 -6.90 2.10 6.54
N CYS A 39 -7.70 2.50 7.54
CA CYS A 39 -7.85 3.88 7.98
C CYS A 39 -7.80 4.02 9.52
N LEU A 40 -7.01 3.18 10.20
CA LEU A 40 -6.81 3.24 11.65
C LEU A 40 -5.44 3.86 11.95
N GLY A 41 -5.39 5.19 11.85
CA GLY A 41 -4.22 5.99 12.20
C GLY A 41 -4.32 6.58 13.61
N PRO A 42 -3.20 6.76 14.33
CA PRO A 42 -1.86 6.28 14.01
C PRO A 42 -1.71 4.76 14.24
N PRO A 43 -0.79 4.09 13.50
CA PRO A 43 -0.53 2.66 13.65
C PRO A 43 0.01 2.35 15.06
N PHE A 44 -0.65 1.44 15.76
CA PHE A 44 -0.32 1.06 17.13
C PHE A 44 1.01 0.31 17.19
N TYR A 45 1.20 -0.70 16.34
CA TYR A 45 2.32 -1.63 16.48
C TYR A 45 3.70 -1.00 16.20
N ALA A 46 3.77 -0.15 15.17
CA ALA A 46 5.01 0.55 14.81
C ALA A 46 5.53 1.46 15.95
N TYR A 47 4.63 2.05 16.74
CA TYR A 47 4.99 2.96 17.82
C TYR A 47 5.10 2.30 19.20
N ARG A 48 4.62 1.07 19.36
CA ARG A 48 4.54 0.38 20.65
C ARG A 48 5.44 -0.85 20.77
N GLY A 49 6.49 -0.92 19.96
CA GLY A 49 7.63 -1.82 20.22
C GLY A 49 7.56 -3.17 19.52
N ALA A 50 6.79 -3.30 18.43
CA ALA A 50 6.83 -4.49 17.57
C ALA A 50 8.20 -4.70 16.88
N GLY A 51 9.13 -3.77 17.01
CA GLY A 51 10.32 -3.71 16.16
C GLY A 51 9.96 -3.23 14.76
N VAL A 52 10.98 -2.88 13.97
CA VAL A 52 10.82 -2.53 12.55
C VAL A 52 11.97 -3.07 11.74
N PRO A 53 11.77 -3.30 10.44
CA PRO A 53 12.82 -3.76 9.56
C PRO A 53 14.06 -2.86 9.59
N GLU A 54 15.23 -3.46 9.41
CA GLU A 54 16.44 -2.67 9.17
C GLU A 54 16.35 -1.94 7.82
N GLY A 55 16.95 -0.76 7.76
CA GLY A 55 16.99 0.10 6.58
C GLY A 55 16.59 1.55 6.87
N PRO A 56 16.33 2.34 5.83
CA PRO A 56 15.94 3.75 5.97
C PRO A 56 14.75 3.97 6.91
N THR A 57 14.64 5.19 7.46
CA THR A 57 13.59 5.57 8.42
C THR A 57 12.21 5.18 7.90
N LEU A 58 11.47 4.43 8.71
CA LEU A 58 10.10 4.05 8.39
C LEU A 58 9.13 5.17 8.74
N VAL A 59 8.26 5.51 7.77
CA VAL A 59 7.08 6.35 7.97
C VAL A 59 5.86 5.44 7.88
N PRO A 60 5.20 5.12 9.01
CA PRO A 60 4.13 4.12 8.99
C PRO A 60 2.80 4.76 8.58
N LEU A 61 1.99 4.04 7.80
CA LEU A 61 0.70 4.49 7.30
C LEU A 61 -0.42 4.07 8.25
N TRP A 62 -0.61 2.77 8.44
CA TRP A 62 -1.61 2.16 9.33
C TRP A 62 -1.26 0.69 9.61
N ASP A 63 -1.96 0.10 10.58
CA ASP A 63 -1.93 -1.34 10.82
C ASP A 63 -3.04 -2.04 10.01
N HIS A 64 -2.78 -3.25 9.54
CA HIS A 64 -3.76 -4.12 8.90
C HIS A 64 -3.61 -5.54 9.45
N GLY A 65 -4.50 -5.93 10.37
CA GLY A 65 -4.36 -7.18 11.12
C GLY A 65 -3.08 -7.20 11.96
N SER A 66 -2.24 -8.22 11.78
CA SER A 66 -0.92 -8.35 12.42
C SER A 66 0.22 -7.76 11.57
N ARG A 67 -0.09 -6.91 10.59
CA ARG A 67 0.89 -6.30 9.69
C ARG A 67 0.90 -4.78 9.82
N VAL A 68 2.05 -4.19 9.56
CA VAL A 68 2.23 -2.74 9.46
C VAL A 68 2.49 -2.39 8.00
N CYS A 69 1.72 -1.45 7.47
CA CYS A 69 1.98 -0.82 6.18
C CYS A 69 2.74 0.48 6.40
N GLY A 70 3.78 0.73 5.62
CA GLY A 70 4.53 1.97 5.69
C GLY A 70 5.33 2.22 4.43
N LEU A 71 6.06 3.33 4.44
CA LEU A 71 7.00 3.64 3.38
C LEU A 71 8.32 4.16 3.93
N ARG A 72 9.32 4.12 3.09
CA ARG A 72 10.64 4.68 3.36
C ARG A 72 11.19 5.34 2.11
N GLU A 73 11.98 6.39 2.31
CA GLU A 73 12.74 7.03 1.23
C GLU A 73 14.09 6.34 1.08
N THR A 74 14.45 5.99 -0.14
CA THR A 74 15.71 5.33 -0.48
C THR A 74 16.44 6.11 -1.58
N ALA A 75 17.69 5.74 -1.87
CA ALA A 75 18.42 6.29 -3.01
C ALA A 75 17.72 6.03 -4.37
N GLY A 76 16.87 5.00 -4.45
CA GLY A 76 16.09 4.66 -5.63
C GLY A 76 14.68 5.27 -5.66
N GLY A 77 14.35 6.15 -4.71
CA GLY A 77 13.01 6.73 -4.54
C GLY A 77 12.23 6.10 -3.39
N LEU A 78 10.91 6.23 -3.45
CA LEU A 78 10.01 5.70 -2.43
C LEU A 78 9.91 4.18 -2.52
N GLU A 79 9.85 3.54 -1.36
CA GLU A 79 9.49 2.13 -1.24
C GLU A 79 8.35 2.00 -0.24
N PHE A 80 7.21 1.49 -0.72
CA PHE A 80 6.13 1.02 0.13
C PHE A 80 6.47 -0.39 0.58
N ILE A 81 6.35 -0.64 1.88
CA ILE A 81 6.66 -1.93 2.48
C ILE A 81 5.56 -2.41 3.41
N GLU A 82 5.55 -3.72 3.63
CA GLU A 82 4.81 -4.36 4.69
C GLU A 82 5.67 -5.35 5.47
N PHE A 83 5.44 -5.44 6.77
CA PHE A 83 6.07 -6.45 7.62
C PHE A 83 5.08 -6.97 8.67
N SER A 84 5.34 -8.18 9.16
CA SER A 84 4.56 -8.79 10.24
C SER A 84 5.08 -8.30 11.59
N ILE A 85 4.20 -8.08 12.57
CA ILE A 85 4.62 -7.82 13.95
C ILE A 85 5.24 -9.05 14.63
N GLU A 86 4.99 -10.24 14.09
CA GLU A 86 5.55 -11.51 14.59
C GLU A 86 6.96 -11.78 14.05
N ASP A 87 7.28 -11.21 12.88
CA ASP A 87 8.62 -11.22 12.27
C ASP A 87 8.91 -9.82 11.69
N PRO A 88 9.29 -8.86 12.55
CA PRO A 88 9.53 -7.48 12.13
C PRO A 88 10.81 -7.31 11.32
N ALA A 89 11.69 -8.32 11.29
CA ALA A 89 12.89 -8.30 10.45
C ALA A 89 12.56 -8.65 8.99
N GLY A 90 11.60 -9.57 8.78
CA GLY A 90 11.06 -9.91 7.48
C GLY A 90 10.10 -8.86 6.95
N PHE A 91 10.45 -8.22 5.83
CA PHE A 91 9.57 -7.29 5.13
C PHE A 91 9.45 -7.61 3.63
N GLU A 92 8.33 -7.18 3.05
CA GLU A 92 8.10 -7.17 1.61
C GLU A 92 8.05 -5.73 1.13
N ARG A 93 8.77 -5.44 0.05
CA ARG A 93 8.51 -4.25 -0.76
C ARG A 93 7.28 -4.52 -1.62
N VAL A 94 6.21 -3.78 -1.36
CA VAL A 94 4.92 -3.95 -2.05
C VAL A 94 4.78 -3.04 -3.26
N ALA A 95 5.45 -1.88 -3.31
CA ALA A 95 5.45 -0.98 -4.46
C ALA A 95 6.58 0.06 -4.40
N GLY A 96 6.89 0.68 -5.54
CA GLY A 96 7.77 1.85 -5.66
C GLY A 96 7.02 3.19 -5.83
N THR A 97 5.72 3.15 -6.14
CA THR A 97 4.87 4.34 -6.29
C THR A 97 3.57 4.18 -5.54
N GLU A 98 2.86 5.29 -5.30
CA GLU A 98 1.53 5.24 -4.69
C GLU A 98 0.52 4.46 -5.56
N GLN A 99 0.64 4.54 -6.89
CA GLN A 99 -0.24 3.79 -7.80
C GLN A 99 0.01 2.28 -7.74
N GLY A 100 1.27 1.86 -7.65
CA GLY A 100 1.61 0.46 -7.40
C GLY A 100 1.12 0.00 -6.03
N PHE A 101 1.23 0.85 -5.01
CA PHE A 101 0.70 0.56 -3.68
C PHE A 101 -0.80 0.33 -3.72
N TRP A 102 -1.56 1.21 -4.39
CA TRP A 102 -2.99 1.03 -4.59
C TRP A 102 -3.31 -0.27 -5.33
N ALA A 103 -2.54 -0.68 -6.33
CA ALA A 103 -2.76 -1.96 -7.00
C ALA A 103 -2.75 -3.16 -6.02
N THR A 104 -1.87 -3.16 -5.01
CA THR A 104 -1.88 -4.21 -3.98
C THR A 104 -3.07 -4.13 -3.04
N ARG A 105 -3.58 -2.91 -2.75
CA ARG A 105 -4.79 -2.75 -1.92
C ARG A 105 -6.02 -3.20 -2.68
N PHE A 106 -6.13 -2.83 -3.95
CA PHE A 106 -7.25 -3.22 -4.81
C PHE A 106 -7.26 -4.73 -5.11
N ASP A 107 -6.10 -5.38 -5.18
CA ASP A 107 -6.02 -6.86 -5.22
C ASP A 107 -6.71 -7.47 -3.99
N PHE A 108 -6.32 -7.04 -2.79
CA PHE A 108 -6.94 -7.52 -1.55
C PHE A 108 -8.45 -7.22 -1.48
N LEU A 109 -8.88 -6.03 -1.91
CA LEU A 109 -10.30 -5.68 -1.93
C LEU A 109 -11.08 -6.55 -2.93
N TYR A 110 -10.50 -6.86 -4.08
CA TYR A 110 -11.08 -7.78 -5.05
C TYR A 110 -11.17 -9.21 -4.48
N GLU A 111 -10.13 -9.69 -3.79
CA GLU A 111 -10.15 -10.99 -3.10
C GLU A 111 -11.18 -11.06 -1.97
N CYS A 112 -11.52 -9.93 -1.36
CA CYS A 112 -12.61 -9.82 -0.39
C CYS A 112 -14.00 -9.75 -1.06
N GLU A 113 -14.09 -10.02 -2.37
CA GLU A 113 -15.33 -10.05 -3.14
C GLU A 113 -16.10 -8.71 -3.13
N LEU A 114 -15.38 -7.58 -3.03
CA LEU A 114 -16.03 -6.28 -3.17
C LEU A 114 -16.57 -6.11 -4.60
N PRO A 115 -17.81 -5.60 -4.77
CA PRO A 115 -18.37 -5.37 -6.11
C PRO A 115 -17.53 -4.39 -6.94
N ASP A 116 -17.44 -4.62 -8.25
CA ASP A 116 -16.72 -3.75 -9.19
C ASP A 116 -17.13 -2.27 -9.10
N GLU A 117 -18.42 -1.99 -8.89
CA GLU A 117 -18.91 -0.61 -8.72
C GLU A 117 -18.29 0.04 -7.48
N THR A 118 -18.27 -0.68 -6.36
CA THR A 118 -17.63 -0.25 -5.10
C THR A 118 -16.13 -0.05 -5.28
N LEU A 119 -15.46 -0.92 -6.06
CA LEU A 119 -14.04 -0.76 -6.40
C LEU A 119 -13.81 0.52 -7.23
N ARG A 120 -14.65 0.79 -8.22
CA ARG A 120 -14.55 2.02 -9.04
C ARG A 120 -14.75 3.29 -8.22
N GLU A 121 -15.75 3.30 -7.34
CA GLU A 121 -15.98 4.41 -6.41
C GLU A 121 -14.77 4.62 -5.49
N ALA A 122 -14.27 3.55 -4.88
CA ALA A 122 -13.10 3.60 -4.03
C ALA A 122 -11.86 4.12 -4.79
N ALA A 123 -11.63 3.65 -6.02
CA ALA A 123 -10.50 4.05 -6.84
C ALA A 123 -10.55 5.53 -7.20
N ALA A 124 -11.74 6.04 -7.53
CA ALA A 124 -11.95 7.47 -7.75
C ALA A 124 -11.65 8.31 -6.50
N ARG A 125 -11.96 7.81 -5.29
CA ARG A 125 -11.66 8.51 -4.03
C ARG A 125 -10.17 8.62 -3.75
N VAL A 126 -9.37 7.61 -4.08
CA VAL A 126 -7.92 7.60 -3.84
C VAL A 126 -7.09 8.00 -5.05
N GLY A 127 -7.73 8.27 -6.19
CA GLY A 127 -7.03 8.60 -7.44
C GLY A 127 -6.26 7.41 -8.02
N PHE A 128 -6.72 6.16 -7.78
CA PHE A 128 -6.12 4.98 -8.40
C PHE A 128 -6.58 4.88 -9.86
N ARG A 129 -5.71 5.28 -10.79
CA ARG A 129 -6.06 5.40 -12.22
C ARG A 129 -5.90 4.11 -13.03
N PHE A 130 -5.37 3.05 -12.40
CA PHE A 130 -5.08 1.78 -13.07
C PHE A 130 -6.08 0.67 -12.71
N LEU A 131 -7.23 1.00 -12.10
CA LEU A 131 -8.22 0.01 -11.69
C LEU A 131 -8.71 -0.86 -12.85
N GLU A 132 -9.15 -0.28 -13.97
CA GLU A 132 -9.68 -1.08 -15.08
C GLU A 132 -8.61 -2.02 -15.68
N ARG A 133 -7.35 -1.57 -15.73
CA ARG A 133 -6.23 -2.43 -16.13
C ARG A 133 -6.03 -3.58 -15.13
N HIS A 134 -6.10 -3.28 -13.83
CA HIS A 134 -5.99 -4.29 -12.78
C HIS A 134 -7.07 -5.36 -12.95
N LEU A 135 -8.34 -4.96 -13.04
CA LEU A 135 -9.48 -5.87 -13.14
C LEU A 135 -9.37 -6.75 -14.39
N ALA A 136 -9.08 -6.14 -15.55
CA ALA A 136 -8.91 -6.88 -16.80
C ALA A 136 -7.76 -7.90 -16.74
N GLN A 137 -6.63 -7.56 -16.11
CA GLN A 137 -5.53 -8.51 -15.94
C GLN A 137 -5.81 -9.60 -14.92
N ARG A 138 -6.60 -9.29 -13.88
CA ARG A 138 -7.02 -10.26 -12.86
C ARG A 138 -7.94 -11.30 -13.47
N GLU A 139 -8.95 -10.87 -14.22
CA GLU A 139 -9.88 -11.74 -14.96
C GLU A 139 -9.13 -12.62 -15.96
N ALA A 140 -8.23 -12.04 -16.77
CA ALA A 140 -7.45 -12.79 -17.75
C ALA A 140 -6.50 -13.84 -17.13
N ALA A 141 -6.07 -13.63 -15.88
CA ALA A 141 -5.16 -14.53 -15.19
C ALA A 141 -5.89 -15.55 -14.30
N GLU A 142 -7.20 -15.44 -14.08
CA GLU A 142 -7.95 -16.20 -13.06
C GLU A 142 -7.69 -17.71 -13.11
N GLU A 143 -7.74 -18.31 -14.30
CA GLU A 143 -7.49 -19.74 -14.51
C GLU A 143 -6.05 -20.19 -14.16
N GLN A 144 -5.09 -19.26 -14.16
CA GLN A 144 -3.66 -19.51 -13.96
C GLN A 144 -3.19 -19.20 -12.53
N LEU A 145 -3.99 -18.46 -11.75
CA LEU A 145 -3.65 -17.99 -10.41
C LEU A 145 -3.83 -19.06 -9.31
N GLY A 146 -4.02 -20.33 -9.69
CA GLY A 146 -4.42 -21.48 -8.86
C GLY A 146 -3.58 -21.84 -7.60
N GLY A 147 -2.68 -20.96 -7.15
CA GLY A 147 -2.05 -21.02 -5.83
C GLY A 147 -1.40 -19.70 -5.42
N PHE A 148 -1.18 -19.53 -4.11
CA PHE A 148 -0.62 -18.33 -3.47
C PHE A 148 0.68 -17.82 -4.13
N SER A 149 1.59 -18.73 -4.48
CA SER A 149 2.87 -18.35 -5.11
C SER A 149 2.70 -17.77 -6.51
N SER A 150 1.79 -18.35 -7.31
CA SER A 150 1.49 -17.86 -8.66
C SER A 150 0.81 -16.50 -8.61
N HIS A 151 -0.16 -16.33 -7.70
CA HIS A 151 -0.83 -15.06 -7.51
C HIS A 151 0.11 -13.96 -7.03
N ARG A 152 0.97 -14.25 -6.06
CA ARG A 152 1.97 -13.28 -5.59
C ARG A 152 2.97 -12.90 -6.69
N ALA A 153 3.38 -13.84 -7.54
CA ALA A 153 4.27 -13.55 -8.66
C ALA A 153 3.60 -12.63 -9.70
N TRP A 154 2.36 -12.95 -10.07
CA TRP A 154 1.55 -12.12 -10.97
C TRP A 154 1.34 -10.71 -10.42
N LEU A 155 0.96 -10.57 -9.15
CA LEU A 155 0.71 -9.27 -8.53
C LEU A 155 1.98 -8.41 -8.54
N ARG A 156 3.14 -9.00 -8.23
CA ARG A 156 4.44 -8.30 -8.29
C ARG A 156 4.75 -7.80 -9.69
N GLU A 157 4.45 -8.58 -10.73
CA GLU A 157 4.65 -8.16 -12.11
C GLU A 157 3.69 -7.04 -12.51
N LEU A 158 2.41 -7.15 -12.15
CA LEU A 158 1.40 -6.11 -12.39
C LEU A 158 1.81 -4.78 -11.73
N VAL A 159 2.16 -4.83 -10.44
CA VAL A 159 2.62 -3.67 -9.67
C VAL A 159 3.87 -3.05 -10.30
N ALA A 160 4.87 -3.86 -10.66
CA ALA A 160 6.08 -3.36 -11.29
C ALA A 160 5.79 -2.66 -12.63
N GLY A 161 4.81 -3.16 -13.39
CA GLY A 161 4.30 -2.50 -14.59
C GLY A 161 3.65 -1.15 -14.28
N ILE A 162 2.77 -1.10 -13.29
CA ILE A 162 2.09 0.14 -12.85
C ILE A 162 3.09 1.16 -12.32
N ASP A 163 4.09 0.74 -11.53
CA ASP A 163 5.14 1.62 -11.01
C ASP A 163 5.94 2.28 -12.12
N ARG A 164 6.33 1.53 -13.17
CA ARG A 164 7.03 2.09 -14.33
C ARG A 164 6.19 3.14 -15.05
N ASP A 165 4.91 2.85 -15.29
CA ASP A 165 4.03 3.75 -16.03
C ASP A 165 3.67 5.00 -15.19
N ALA A 166 3.52 4.83 -13.87
CA ALA A 166 3.32 5.93 -12.93
C ALA A 166 4.53 6.86 -12.87
N ALA A 167 5.74 6.31 -12.78
CA ALA A 167 6.98 7.09 -12.78
C ALA A 167 7.21 7.83 -14.10
N GLY A 168 6.87 7.21 -15.24
CA GLY A 168 7.02 7.81 -16.57
C GLY A 168 6.05 8.96 -16.89
N THR A 169 4.97 9.11 -16.12
CA THR A 169 4.00 10.23 -16.30
C THR A 169 4.39 11.47 -15.48
N ALA A 170 5.39 11.38 -14.60
CA ALA A 170 5.83 12.46 -13.73
C ALA A 170 6.99 13.31 -14.33
N ALA A 171 7.31 13.10 -15.61
CA ALA A 171 8.38 13.80 -16.36
C ALA A 171 7.81 14.84 -17.33
#